data_AF-A0A521CBZ6-F1
#
_entry.id   AF-A0A521CBZ6-F1
#
_cell.length_a   1.000
_cell.length_b   1.000
_cell.length_c   1.000
_cell.angle_alpha   90.00
_cell.angle_beta   90.00
_cell.angle_gamma   90.00
#
_symmetry.space_group_name_H-M   'P 1'
#
loop_
_entity.id
_entity.type
_entity.pdbx_description
1 polymer ?
#
loop_
_entity_poly.entity_id
_entity_poly.type
_entity_poly.pdbx_seq_one_letter_code
_entity_poly.pdbx_strand_id
1 'polypeptide(L)'
;MAPLMMLVTGFGFFYLLSWWKPFSKTNRADWATWSLVVMLFFVGGSHFAKTMELASIVPPWIPAPTAVVLWTGVLEMLFAVALLIPFTRRQAGLLIAVYFILVFPANIYGTLQGIQLSGTPSIPGYPWIRLFFQPLFIGWALWVWKLNSGTIK
;
A
#
# COMPACT_ATOMS: atom_id res chain seq x y z
N MET A 1 -5.56 -0.53 9.80
CA MET A 1 -4.73 0.39 10.61
C MET A 1 -3.24 0.19 10.40
N ALA A 2 -2.70 -1.04 10.54
CA ALA A 2 -1.26 -1.28 10.42
C ALA A 2 -0.60 -0.67 9.15
N PRO A 3 -1.17 -0.78 7.93
CA PRO A 3 -0.56 -0.17 6.74
C PRO A 3 -0.53 1.37 6.76
N LEU A 4 -1.60 2.00 7.26
CA LEU A 4 -1.67 3.46 7.43
C LEU A 4 -0.67 3.94 8.49
N MET A 5 -0.61 3.22 9.62
CA MET A 5 0.36 3.53 10.67
C MET A 5 1.77 3.45 10.09
N MET A 6 2.10 2.43 9.28
CA MET A 6 3.40 2.33 8.62
C MET A 6 3.72 3.49 7.67
N LEU A 7 2.73 4.01 6.93
CA LEU A 7 2.94 5.20 6.11
C LEU A 7 3.25 6.43 6.95
N VAL A 8 2.40 6.70 7.95
CA VAL A 8 2.49 7.93 8.76
C VAL A 8 3.71 7.89 9.70
N THR A 9 3.92 6.77 10.40
CA THR A 9 5.07 6.60 11.29
C THR A 9 6.36 6.43 10.51
N GLY A 10 6.34 5.73 9.38
CA GLY A 10 7.49 5.62 8.49
C GLY A 10 7.90 6.98 7.93
N PHE A 11 6.94 7.80 7.50
CA PHE A 11 7.23 9.16 7.03
C PHE A 11 7.81 10.04 8.14
N GLY A 12 7.21 10.03 9.33
CA GLY A 12 7.73 10.74 10.50
C GLY A 12 9.13 10.26 10.90
N PHE A 13 9.37 8.95 10.85
CA PHE A 13 10.67 8.34 11.14
C PHE A 13 11.74 8.79 10.14
N PHE A 14 11.47 8.71 8.83
CA PHE A 14 12.41 9.17 7.80
C PHE A 14 12.64 10.68 7.84
N TYR A 15 11.60 11.46 8.13
CA TYR A 15 11.73 12.89 8.39
C TYR A 15 12.68 13.17 9.55
N LEU A 16 12.51 12.49 10.68
CA LEU A 16 13.42 12.63 11.83
C LEU A 16 14.84 12.15 11.50
N LEU A 17 14.97 11.07 10.73
CA LEU A 17 16.25 10.54 10.29
C LEU A 17 17.04 11.55 9.43
N SER A 18 16.34 12.44 8.71
CA SER A 18 16.98 13.44 7.85
C SER A 18 17.81 14.48 8.61
N TRP A 19 17.59 14.64 9.92
CA TRP A 19 18.47 15.45 10.78
C TRP A 19 19.85 14.83 10.99
N TRP A 20 20.01 13.54 10.68
CA TRP A 20 21.29 12.86 10.73
C TRP A 20 22.07 13.08 9.42
N LYS A 21 23.35 13.48 9.52
CA LYS A 21 24.24 13.81 8.37
C LYS A 21 24.19 12.83 7.18
N PRO A 22 24.15 11.49 7.35
CA PRO A 22 24.07 10.58 6.21
C PRO A 22 22.77 10.71 5.39
N PHE A 23 21.69 11.25 5.96
CA PHE A 23 20.37 11.39 5.31
C PHE A 23 20.01 12.85 4.99
N SER A 24 20.91 13.82 5.27
CA SER A 24 20.63 15.25 5.06
C SER A 24 20.40 15.65 3.60
N LYS A 25 20.79 14.79 2.64
CA LYS A 25 20.55 14.97 1.20
C LYS A 25 19.21 14.43 0.71
N THR A 26 18.47 13.70 1.56
CA THR A 26 17.16 13.16 1.20
C THR A 26 16.09 14.24 1.21
N ASN A 27 15.13 14.16 0.28
CA ASN A 27 14.05 15.13 0.17
C ASN A 27 12.69 14.51 0.52
N ARG A 28 11.63 15.34 0.50
CA ARG A 28 10.25 14.89 0.79
C ARG A 28 9.77 13.77 -0.15
N ALA A 29 10.27 13.74 -1.40
CA ALA A 29 9.94 12.69 -2.36
C ALA A 29 10.54 11.35 -1.95
N ASP A 30 11.76 11.33 -1.45
CA ASP A 30 12.42 10.12 -0.95
C ASP A 30 11.66 9.54 0.24
N TRP A 31 11.31 10.36 1.23
CA TRP A 31 10.59 9.89 2.42
C TRP A 31 9.21 9.35 2.07
N ALA A 32 8.43 10.08 1.25
CA ALA A 32 7.12 9.62 0.81
C ALA A 32 7.21 8.28 0.05
N THR A 33 8.25 8.13 -0.78
CA THR A 33 8.51 6.90 -1.54
C THR A 33 8.88 5.75 -0.62
N TRP A 34 9.81 5.94 0.32
CA TRP A 34 10.27 4.88 1.22
C TRP A 34 9.19 4.41 2.19
N SER A 35 8.35 5.33 2.70
CA SER A 35 7.18 4.95 3.48
C SER A 35 6.25 4.03 2.68
N LEU A 36 6.00 4.35 1.41
CA LEU A 36 5.16 3.53 0.52
C LEU A 36 5.80 2.17 0.23
N VAL A 37 7.12 2.11 0.04
CA VAL A 37 7.87 0.87 -0.13
C VAL A 37 7.72 -0.05 1.09
N VAL A 38 7.93 0.48 2.30
CA VAL A 38 7.81 -0.30 3.54
C VAL A 38 6.38 -0.83 3.69
N MET A 39 5.38 0.00 3.42
CA MET A 39 3.98 -0.41 3.46
C MET A 39 3.71 -1.54 2.45
N LEU A 40 4.14 -1.40 1.20
CA LEU A 40 3.91 -2.41 0.15
C LEU A 40 4.59 -3.74 0.44
N PHE A 41 5.83 -3.74 0.95
CA PHE A 41 6.48 -4.98 1.37
C PHE A 41 5.73 -5.67 2.52
N PHE A 42 5.24 -4.90 3.49
CA PHE A 42 4.47 -5.47 4.59
C PHE A 42 3.12 -6.05 4.13
N VAL A 43 2.35 -5.28 3.35
CA VAL A 43 1.04 -5.71 2.84
C VAL A 43 1.18 -6.86 1.84
N GLY A 44 2.13 -6.78 0.92
CA GLY A 44 2.42 -7.85 -0.03
C GLY A 44 2.87 -9.13 0.68
N GLY A 45 3.64 -9.03 1.76
CA GLY A 45 4.05 -10.19 2.56
C GLY A 45 2.86 -10.88 3.21
N SER A 46 1.86 -10.09 3.63
CA SER A 46 0.63 -10.62 4.21
C SER A 46 -0.21 -11.45 3.24
N HIS A 47 -0.10 -11.21 1.92
CA HIS A 47 -0.81 -12.01 0.90
C HIS A 47 -0.35 -13.47 0.87
N PHE A 48 0.91 -13.73 1.17
CA PHE A 48 1.48 -15.08 1.26
C PHE A 48 1.24 -15.71 2.65
N ALA A 49 1.27 -14.90 3.71
CA ALA A 49 1.05 -15.39 5.07
C ALA A 49 -0.42 -15.65 5.41
N LYS A 50 -1.35 -14.93 4.79
CA LYS A 50 -2.79 -14.92 5.11
C LYS A 50 -3.68 -15.16 3.89
N THR A 51 -3.20 -15.94 2.93
CA THR A 51 -3.87 -16.13 1.63
C THR A 51 -5.33 -16.54 1.76
N MET A 52 -5.64 -17.52 2.60
CA MET A 52 -7.01 -18.04 2.77
C MET A 52 -7.97 -16.99 3.33
N GLU A 53 -7.48 -16.17 4.23
CA GLU A 53 -8.25 -15.11 4.86
C GLU A 53 -8.51 -13.95 3.89
N LEU A 54 -7.50 -13.54 3.14
CA LEU A 54 -7.65 -12.54 2.10
C LEU A 54 -8.48 -13.04 0.91
N ALA A 55 -8.49 -14.35 0.64
CA ALA A 55 -9.37 -14.92 -0.37
C ALA A 55 -10.86 -14.78 0.00
N SER A 56 -11.19 -14.69 1.30
CA SER A 56 -12.58 -14.51 1.75
C SER A 56 -13.17 -13.14 1.39
N ILE A 57 -12.32 -12.10 1.26
CA ILE A 57 -12.76 -10.77 0.85
C ILE A 57 -12.84 -10.61 -0.68
N VAL A 58 -12.44 -11.63 -1.44
CA VAL A 58 -12.56 -11.61 -2.90
C VAL A 58 -14.02 -11.85 -3.28
N PRO A 59 -14.63 -10.99 -4.11
CA PRO A 59 -16.00 -11.19 -4.53
C PRO A 59 -16.22 -12.51 -5.30
N PRO A 60 -17.41 -13.12 -5.18
CA PRO A 60 -17.67 -14.47 -5.71
C PRO A 60 -17.65 -14.54 -7.25
N TRP A 61 -17.79 -13.41 -7.95
CA TRP A 61 -17.69 -13.36 -9.41
C TRP A 61 -16.25 -13.42 -9.94
N ILE A 62 -15.24 -13.32 -9.06
CA ILE A 62 -13.83 -13.44 -9.44
C ILE A 62 -13.42 -14.92 -9.28
N PRO A 63 -13.00 -15.59 -10.36
CA PRO A 63 -12.56 -16.98 -10.29
C PRO A 63 -11.21 -17.09 -9.55
N ALA A 64 -10.98 -18.25 -8.92
CA ALA A 64 -9.72 -18.59 -8.26
C ALA A 64 -9.23 -17.51 -7.26
N PRO A 65 -10.01 -17.20 -6.19
CA PRO A 65 -9.72 -16.09 -5.29
C PRO A 65 -8.35 -16.20 -4.60
N THR A 66 -7.91 -17.41 -4.25
CA THR A 66 -6.57 -17.65 -3.69
C THR A 66 -5.45 -17.31 -4.68
N ALA A 67 -5.59 -17.67 -5.96
CA ALA A 67 -4.62 -17.33 -6.98
C ALA A 67 -4.55 -15.82 -7.20
N VAL A 68 -5.70 -15.13 -7.23
CA VAL A 68 -5.77 -13.67 -7.33
C VAL A 68 -5.03 -13.02 -6.18
N VAL A 69 -5.25 -13.46 -4.94
CA VAL A 69 -4.55 -12.95 -3.75
C VAL A 69 -3.04 -13.14 -3.84
N LEU A 70 -2.58 -14.30 -4.31
CA LEU A 70 -1.12 -14.52 -4.49
C LEU A 70 -0.55 -13.59 -5.56
N TRP A 71 -1.24 -13.41 -6.68
CA TRP A 71 -0.81 -12.50 -7.75
C TRP A 71 -0.80 -11.03 -7.31
N THR A 72 -1.81 -10.59 -6.55
CA THR A 72 -1.82 -9.22 -5.99
C THR A 72 -0.66 -9.03 -5.00
N GLY A 73 -0.33 -10.03 -4.19
CA GLY A 73 0.87 -10.02 -3.35
C GLY A 73 2.18 -9.87 -4.13
N VAL A 74 2.33 -10.60 -5.24
CA VAL A 74 3.50 -10.47 -6.14
C VAL A 74 3.57 -9.07 -6.75
N LEU A 75 2.44 -8.52 -7.21
CA LEU A 75 2.40 -7.17 -7.78
C LEU A 75 2.84 -6.10 -6.77
N GLU A 76 2.40 -6.20 -5.51
CA GLU A 76 2.80 -5.28 -4.45
C GLU A 76 4.31 -5.32 -4.18
N MET A 77 4.91 -6.52 -4.21
CA MET A 77 6.36 -6.69 -4.10
C MET A 77 7.10 -6.04 -5.27
N LEU A 78 6.61 -6.24 -6.50
CA LEU A 78 7.18 -5.65 -7.71
C LEU A 78 7.07 -4.11 -7.68
N PHE A 79 5.94 -3.58 -7.21
CA PHE A 79 5.76 -2.13 -7.03
C PHE A 79 6.72 -1.57 -5.98
N ALA A 80 6.94 -2.26 -4.87
CA ALA A 80 7.90 -1.86 -3.85
C ALA A 80 9.33 -1.81 -4.43
N VAL A 81 9.74 -2.84 -5.18
CA VAL A 81 11.04 -2.86 -5.88
C VAL A 81 11.14 -1.75 -6.92
N ALA A 82 10.08 -1.52 -7.70
CA ALA A 82 10.05 -0.45 -8.70
C ALA A 82 10.15 0.96 -8.09
N LEU A 83 9.68 1.17 -6.87
CA LEU A 83 9.86 2.45 -6.16
C LEU A 83 11.28 2.64 -5.61
N LEU A 84 12.04 1.56 -5.39
CA LEU A 84 13.44 1.67 -4.96
C LEU A 84 14.35 2.17 -6.09
N ILE A 85 13.98 1.93 -7.34
CA ILE A 85 14.74 2.34 -8.53
C ILE A 85 14.34 3.79 -8.90
N PRO A 86 15.24 4.79 -8.85
CA PRO A 86 14.86 6.21 -8.96
C PRO A 86 14.13 6.60 -10.24
N PHE A 87 14.51 6.03 -11.39
CA PHE A 87 13.92 6.40 -12.69
C PHE A 87 12.52 5.81 -12.91
N THR A 88 12.14 4.75 -12.19
CA THR A 88 10.80 4.14 -12.29
C THR A 88 9.80 4.70 -11.29
N ARG A 89 10.25 5.44 -10.26
CA ARG A 89 9.40 5.94 -9.16
C ARG A 89 8.14 6.65 -9.61
N ARG A 90 8.26 7.50 -10.63
CA ARG A 90 7.13 8.25 -11.18
C ARG A 90 6.07 7.27 -11.72
N GLN A 91 6.45 6.41 -12.66
CA GLN A 91 5.52 5.45 -13.27
C GLN A 91 4.96 4.48 -12.24
N ALA A 92 5.81 3.99 -11.31
CA ALA A 92 5.39 3.13 -10.22
C ALA A 92 4.31 3.79 -9.35
N GLY A 93 4.50 5.06 -8.93
CA GLY A 93 3.48 5.78 -8.14
C GLY A 93 2.11 5.85 -8.83
N LEU A 94 2.08 6.09 -10.15
CA LEU A 94 0.84 6.09 -10.92
C LEU A 94 0.20 4.70 -11.01
N LEU A 95 1.00 3.68 -11.32
CA LEU A 95 0.53 2.29 -11.43
C LEU A 95 0.00 1.76 -10.09
N ILE A 96 0.65 2.12 -8.98
CA ILE A 96 0.19 1.78 -7.63
C ILE A 96 -1.16 2.45 -7.34
N ALA A 97 -1.34 3.72 -7.73
CA ALA A 97 -2.63 4.40 -7.56
C ALA A 97 -3.75 3.68 -8.33
N VAL A 98 -3.49 3.32 -9.59
CA VAL A 98 -4.42 2.53 -10.41
C VAL A 98 -4.71 1.17 -9.78
N TYR A 99 -3.67 0.47 -9.33
CA TYR A 99 -3.80 -0.81 -8.63
C TYR A 99 -4.68 -0.71 -7.38
N PHE A 100 -4.48 0.31 -6.54
CA PHE A 100 -5.31 0.53 -5.36
C PHE A 100 -6.78 0.82 -5.68
N ILE A 101 -7.07 1.43 -6.83
CA ILE A 101 -8.44 1.58 -7.34
C ILE A 101 -9.00 0.23 -7.77
N LEU A 102 -8.21 -0.60 -8.47
CA LEU A 102 -8.66 -1.91 -8.96
C LEU A 102 -8.96 -2.91 -7.84
N VAL A 103 -8.22 -2.88 -6.73
CA VAL A 103 -8.50 -3.75 -5.57
C VAL A 103 -9.57 -3.17 -4.63
N PHE A 104 -9.98 -1.93 -4.84
CA PHE A 104 -10.97 -1.27 -3.97
C PHE A 104 -12.34 -1.98 -3.93
N PRO A 105 -12.90 -2.49 -5.05
CA PRO A 105 -14.15 -3.26 -5.03
C PRO A 105 -14.10 -4.48 -4.11
N ALA A 106 -12.97 -5.19 -4.04
CA ALA A 106 -12.81 -6.33 -3.13
C ALA A 106 -12.86 -5.87 -1.65
N ASN A 107 -12.23 -4.74 -1.33
CA ASN A 107 -12.32 -4.16 0.01
C ASN A 107 -13.74 -3.69 0.36
N ILE A 108 -14.49 -3.12 -0.59
CA ILE A 108 -15.90 -2.76 -0.42
C ILE A 108 -16.71 -4.01 -0.11
N TYR A 109 -16.57 -5.06 -0.93
CA TYR A 109 -17.27 -6.32 -0.73
C TYR A 109 -16.99 -6.92 0.65
N GLY A 110 -15.71 -7.06 1.03
CA GLY A 110 -15.34 -7.59 2.35
C GLY A 110 -15.89 -6.76 3.52
N THR A 111 -16.00 -5.43 3.36
CA THR A 111 -16.62 -4.55 4.36
C THR A 111 -18.13 -4.73 4.44
N LEU A 112 -18.82 -4.82 3.31
CA LEU A 112 -20.27 -5.05 3.26
C LEU A 112 -20.67 -6.42 3.81
N GLN A 113 -19.82 -7.44 3.61
CA GLN A 113 -20.01 -8.78 4.16
C GLN A 113 -19.57 -8.90 5.63
N GLY A 114 -19.06 -7.83 6.25
CA GLY A 114 -18.62 -7.84 7.65
C GLY A 114 -17.41 -8.74 7.93
N ILE A 115 -16.62 -9.06 6.89
CA ILE A 115 -15.50 -10.00 7.00
C ILE A 115 -14.38 -9.38 7.82
N GLN A 116 -14.06 -10.05 8.93
CA GLN A 116 -12.98 -9.66 9.83
C GLN A 116 -11.71 -10.43 9.48
N LEU A 117 -10.63 -9.66 9.29
CA LEU A 117 -9.30 -10.21 9.05
C LEU A 117 -8.61 -10.44 10.41
N SER A 118 -7.91 -11.56 10.58
CA SER A 118 -7.11 -11.86 11.76
C SER A 118 -6.07 -10.77 12.00
N GLY A 119 -5.80 -10.47 13.27
CA GLY A 119 -4.88 -9.39 13.65
C GLY A 119 -5.44 -7.99 13.40
N THR A 120 -6.72 -7.86 13.06
CA THR A 120 -7.44 -6.58 13.14
C THR A 120 -8.21 -6.47 14.45
N PRO A 121 -8.33 -5.27 15.05
CA PRO A 121 -9.19 -5.04 16.21
C PRO A 121 -10.60 -5.56 15.96
N SER A 122 -11.10 -6.38 16.89
CA SER A 122 -12.47 -6.92 16.92
C SER A 122 -13.49 -5.88 17.39
N ILE A 123 -13.44 -4.68 16.81
CA ILE A 123 -14.32 -3.56 17.11
C ILE A 123 -15.39 -3.47 16.01
N PRO A 124 -16.69 -3.34 16.37
CA PRO A 124 -17.75 -3.10 15.39
C PRO A 124 -17.41 -1.92 14.48
N GLY A 125 -17.53 -2.13 13.17
CA GLY A 125 -17.26 -1.08 12.18
C GLY A 125 -15.80 -0.97 11.71
N TYR A 126 -14.86 -1.77 12.25
CA TYR A 126 -13.47 -1.72 11.80
C TYR A 126 -13.26 -1.88 10.27
N PRO A 127 -13.99 -2.76 9.54
CA PRO A 127 -13.86 -2.85 8.08
C PRO A 127 -14.20 -1.54 7.35
N TRP A 128 -15.09 -0.71 7.89
CA TRP A 128 -15.40 0.61 7.33
C TRP A 128 -14.25 1.59 7.48
N ILE A 129 -13.52 1.50 8.59
CA ILE A 129 -12.35 2.32 8.79
C ILE A 129 -11.24 1.94 7.81
N ARG A 130 -11.03 0.64 7.55
CA ARG A 130 -10.11 0.19 6.48
C ARG A 130 -10.50 0.80 5.13
N LEU A 131 -11.79 0.81 4.81
CA LEU A 131 -12.31 1.37 3.56
C LEU A 131 -12.08 2.89 3.45
N PHE A 132 -12.32 3.63 4.55
CA PHE A 132 -12.07 5.07 4.63
C PHE A 132 -10.61 5.44 4.36
N PHE A 133 -9.67 4.56 4.71
CA PHE A 133 -8.24 4.79 4.49
C PHE A 133 -7.76 4.46 3.07
N GLN A 134 -8.53 3.71 2.27
CA GLN A 134 -8.12 3.38 0.90
C GLN A 134 -7.89 4.62 0.01
N PRO A 135 -8.77 5.64 -0.01
CA PRO A 135 -8.53 6.88 -0.74
C PRO A 135 -7.26 7.61 -0.31
N LEU A 136 -6.86 7.51 0.96
CA LEU A 136 -5.61 8.11 1.43
C LEU A 136 -4.39 7.40 0.84
N PHE A 137 -4.42 6.07 0.69
CA PHE A 137 -3.36 5.32 0.02
C PHE A 137 -3.24 5.68 -1.45
N ILE A 138 -4.37 5.85 -2.15
CA ILE A 138 -4.41 6.33 -3.53
C ILE A 138 -3.80 7.74 -3.61
N GLY A 139 -4.23 8.64 -2.73
CA GLY A 139 -3.69 10.01 -2.64
C GLY A 139 -2.18 10.04 -2.38
N TRP A 140 -1.67 9.15 -1.52
CA TRP A 140 -0.25 9.02 -1.24
C TRP A 140 0.54 8.56 -2.47
N ALA A 141 0.03 7.55 -3.20
CA ALA A 141 0.66 7.06 -4.42
C ALA A 141 0.69 8.14 -5.52
N LEU A 142 -0.39 8.92 -5.68
CA LEU A 142 -0.44 10.08 -6.58
C LEU A 142 0.50 11.20 -6.13
N TRP A 143 0.69 11.39 -4.83
CA TRP A 143 1.65 12.34 -4.32
C TRP A 143 3.09 11.93 -4.65
N VAL A 144 3.44 10.64 -4.49
CA VAL A 144 4.73 10.08 -4.93
C VAL A 144 4.94 10.28 -6.44
N TRP A 145 3.91 10.03 -7.26
CA TRP A 145 3.97 10.31 -8.70
C TRP A 145 4.26 11.79 -9.00
N LYS A 146 3.54 12.71 -8.34
CA LYS A 146 3.71 14.15 -8.53
C LYS A 146 5.09 14.64 -8.10
N LEU A 147 5.60 14.19 -6.94
CA LEU A 147 6.91 14.59 -6.43
C LEU A 147 8.07 14.12 -7.33
N ASN A 148 7.93 12.94 -7.95
CA ASN A 148 8.93 12.39 -8.87
C ASN A 148 8.72 12.84 -10.34
N SER A 149 7.91 13.88 -10.58
CA SER A 149 7.68 14.39 -11.94
C SER A 149 8.83 15.25 -12.48
N GLY A 150 9.69 15.79 -11.60
CA GLY A 150 10.84 16.63 -11.98
C GLY A 150 12.17 15.88 -12.18
N THR A 151 12.21 14.57 -11.92
CA THR A 151 13.41 13.71 -12.03
C THR A 151 13.66 13.13 -13.42
N ILE A 152 12.75 13.36 -14.37
CA ILE A 152 12.99 13.06 -15.79
C ILE A 152 13.59 14.32 -16.43
N LYS A 153 14.91 14.39 -16.45
CA LYS A 153 15.69 15.28 -17.32
C LYS A 153 16.62 14.41 -18.15
#